data_AF-A3YHJ2-F1
#
_entry.id   AF-A3YHJ2-F1
#
_cell.length_a   1.000
_cell.length_b   1.000
_cell.length_c   1.000
_cell.angle_alpha   90.00
_cell.angle_beta   90.00
_cell.angle_gamma   90.00
#
_symmetry.space_group_name_H-M   'P 1'
#
loop_
_entity.id
_entity.type
_entity.pdbx_description
1 polymer ?
#
loop_
_entity_poly.entity_id
_entity_poly.type
_entity_poly.pdbx_seq_one_letter_code
_entity_poly.pdbx_strand_id
1 'polypeptide(L)'
;MAGLGVDNAYVEVSASELPLMDGSASPFVFLLQSAGIEEQDAYKKFIRILKPITVEDGDKVASLKPHSGFKLSFTIDFDHPAIGEDVQSTSVDFSTTAFIKEICRARTFGFMKDIEYFKTNNLARGANMENAVVLDEYRVLNEEGLRYRDELVRHKVLDAIGDLYLLGHSLIGEYTAHKSGHALNNKLLHQLLEQKDAWEYVVYEDKEQAVPISYVEPIAVG
;
A
#
# COMPACT_ATOMS: atom_id res chain seq x y z
N MET A 1 -3.64 3.49 -8.42
CA MET A 1 -4.87 2.70 -8.59
C MET A 1 -5.70 2.69 -7.32
N ALA A 2 -5.43 1.81 -6.35
CA ALA A 2 -6.18 1.70 -5.08
C ALA A 2 -6.41 3.04 -4.36
N GLY A 3 -5.32 3.80 -4.16
CA GLY A 3 -5.31 5.14 -3.53
C GLY A 3 -6.28 6.17 -4.13
N LEU A 4 -6.51 6.05 -5.43
CA LEU A 4 -7.36 6.96 -6.22
C LEU A 4 -8.71 6.35 -6.59
N GLY A 5 -8.99 5.11 -6.16
CA GLY A 5 -10.26 4.44 -6.46
C GLY A 5 -10.44 3.98 -7.91
N VAL A 6 -9.37 3.88 -8.71
CA VAL A 6 -9.46 3.47 -10.13
C VAL A 6 -9.72 1.97 -10.25
N ASP A 7 -10.93 1.59 -10.63
CA ASP A 7 -11.36 0.19 -10.79
C ASP A 7 -10.89 -0.45 -12.09
N ASN A 8 -10.95 0.29 -13.21
CA ASN A 8 -10.73 -0.25 -14.54
C ASN A 8 -9.61 0.52 -15.25
N ALA A 9 -8.56 -0.17 -15.66
CA ALA A 9 -7.51 0.38 -16.51
C ALA A 9 -6.72 -0.73 -17.21
N TYR A 10 -6.14 -0.40 -18.36
CA TYR A 10 -5.08 -1.18 -18.96
C TYR A 10 -3.72 -0.59 -18.56
N VAL A 11 -2.79 -1.44 -18.15
CA VAL A 11 -1.42 -1.04 -17.80
C VAL A 11 -0.47 -1.69 -18.80
N GLU A 12 -0.06 -0.92 -19.81
CA GLU A 12 0.88 -1.38 -20.83
C GLU A 12 2.31 -1.05 -20.42
N VAL A 13 3.20 -2.04 -20.52
CA VAL A 13 4.63 -1.89 -20.26
C VAL A 13 5.43 -2.56 -21.38
N SER A 14 6.55 -1.96 -21.75
CA SER A 14 7.42 -2.48 -22.82
C SER A 14 8.48 -3.48 -22.30
N ALA A 15 8.46 -3.79 -21.01
CA ALA A 15 9.42 -4.67 -20.34
C ALA A 15 8.72 -5.49 -19.24
N SER A 16 9.46 -6.39 -18.58
CA SER A 16 8.92 -7.32 -17.57
C SER A 16 8.68 -6.71 -16.18
N GLU A 17 8.97 -5.44 -15.98
CA GLU A 17 8.85 -4.75 -14.68
C GLU A 17 8.23 -3.36 -14.89
N LEU A 18 7.41 -2.93 -13.94
CA LEU A 18 6.95 -1.55 -13.86
C LEU A 18 8.15 -0.63 -13.53
N PRO A 19 8.19 0.60 -14.05
CA PRO A 19 9.24 1.53 -13.68
C PRO A 19 9.16 1.86 -12.18
N LEU A 20 10.29 1.78 -11.46
CA LEU A 20 10.34 2.09 -10.03
C LEU A 20 10.06 3.58 -9.72
N MET A 21 10.20 4.45 -10.72
CA MET A 21 10.07 5.90 -10.61
C MET A 21 11.01 6.44 -9.52
N ASP A 22 10.47 7.13 -8.50
CA ASP A 22 11.23 7.64 -7.35
C ASP A 22 11.19 6.69 -6.14
N GLY A 23 10.71 5.46 -6.32
CA GLY A 23 10.53 4.47 -5.25
C GLY A 23 9.22 4.61 -4.48
N SER A 24 8.37 5.58 -4.81
CA SER A 24 7.07 5.81 -4.17
C SER A 24 5.92 5.72 -5.17
N ALA A 25 4.67 5.84 -4.70
CA ALA A 25 3.51 5.93 -5.56
C ALA A 25 3.23 7.34 -6.09
N SER A 26 3.92 8.37 -5.59
CA SER A 26 3.64 9.77 -5.89
C SER A 26 3.71 10.11 -7.39
N PRO A 27 4.71 9.63 -8.16
CA PRO A 27 4.74 9.87 -9.61
C PRO A 27 3.53 9.26 -10.33
N PHE A 28 3.10 8.06 -9.93
CA PHE A 28 1.91 7.42 -10.50
C PHE A 28 0.62 8.15 -10.13
N VAL A 29 0.51 8.64 -8.89
CA VAL A 29 -0.62 9.48 -8.48
C VAL A 29 -0.72 10.73 -9.34
N PHE A 30 0.41 11.42 -9.56
CA PHE A 30 0.45 12.61 -10.40
C PHE A 30 0.02 12.30 -11.85
N LEU A 31 0.55 11.22 -12.44
CA LEU A 31 0.20 10.81 -13.81
C LEU A 31 -1.30 10.47 -13.95
N LEU A 32 -1.85 9.72 -13.00
CA LEU A 32 -3.28 9.36 -13.00
C LEU A 32 -4.18 10.59 -12.79
N GLN A 33 -3.82 11.50 -11.88
CA GLN A 33 -4.58 12.74 -11.70
C GLN A 33 -4.50 13.66 -12.92
N SER A 34 -3.34 13.70 -13.59
CA SER A 34 -3.16 14.48 -14.81
C SER A 34 -3.96 13.92 -15.99
N ALA A 35 -4.12 12.59 -16.06
CA ALA A 35 -4.98 11.94 -17.04
C ALA A 35 -6.47 12.12 -16.75
N GLY A 36 -6.84 12.33 -15.49
CA GLY A 36 -8.22 12.38 -15.02
C GLY A 36 -8.77 10.99 -14.70
N ILE A 37 -9.91 10.97 -14.00
CA ILE A 37 -10.66 9.75 -13.68
C ILE A 37 -12.07 9.92 -14.25
N GLU A 38 -12.56 8.92 -14.96
CA GLU A 38 -13.90 8.91 -15.55
C GLU A 38 -14.81 7.98 -14.75
N GLU A 39 -15.95 8.51 -14.30
CA GLU A 39 -17.02 7.68 -13.72
C GLU A 39 -17.72 6.89 -14.83
N GLN A 40 -17.94 5.61 -14.59
CA GLN A 40 -18.63 4.74 -15.53
C GLN A 40 -20.07 4.49 -15.06
N ASP A 41 -20.97 4.15 -16.00
CA ASP A 41 -22.37 3.81 -15.71
C ASP A 41 -22.49 2.40 -15.10
N ALA A 42 -21.86 2.20 -13.94
CA ALA A 42 -21.88 0.98 -13.15
C ALA A 42 -21.54 1.28 -11.69
N TYR A 43 -22.21 0.61 -10.76
CA TYR A 43 -21.89 0.74 -9.34
C TYR A 43 -20.52 0.13 -9.01
N LYS A 44 -19.69 0.90 -8.30
CA LYS A 44 -18.44 0.41 -7.71
C LYS A 44 -18.73 -0.69 -6.70
N LYS A 45 -18.06 -1.83 -6.85
CA LYS A 45 -18.13 -2.97 -5.92
C LYS A 45 -17.02 -2.87 -4.89
N PHE A 46 -17.37 -3.12 -3.64
CA PHE A 46 -16.44 -3.21 -2.51
C PHE A 46 -16.47 -4.62 -1.93
N ILE A 47 -15.36 -5.05 -1.33
CA ILE A 47 -15.31 -6.26 -0.51
C ILE A 47 -15.46 -5.84 0.95
N ARG A 48 -16.54 -6.25 1.60
CA ARG A 48 -16.78 -5.99 3.03
C ARG A 48 -16.36 -7.20 3.86
N ILE A 49 -15.51 -6.99 4.84
CA ILE A 49 -15.06 -8.03 5.79
C ILE A 49 -16.14 -8.24 6.86
N LEU A 50 -16.55 -9.49 7.05
CA LEU A 50 -17.62 -9.92 7.96
C LEU A 50 -17.08 -10.69 9.18
N LYS A 51 -15.93 -11.33 9.05
CA LYS A 51 -15.27 -12.09 10.13
C LYS A 51 -13.78 -11.81 10.16
N PRO A 52 -13.13 -11.89 11.34
CA PRO A 52 -11.69 -11.76 11.42
C PRO A 52 -10.99 -12.94 10.75
N ILE A 53 -9.92 -12.66 10.00
CA ILE A 53 -9.03 -13.64 9.37
C ILE A 53 -7.60 -13.22 9.68
N THR A 54 -6.79 -14.18 10.12
CA THR A 54 -5.39 -13.93 10.49
C THR A 54 -4.51 -15.02 9.89
N VAL A 55 -3.40 -14.60 9.30
CA VAL A 55 -2.30 -15.47 8.87
C VAL A 55 -1.05 -15.16 9.69
N GLU A 56 -0.27 -16.20 9.94
CA GLU A 56 1.01 -16.12 10.65
C GLU A 56 2.10 -16.84 9.85
N ASP A 57 3.34 -16.36 10.01
CA ASP A 57 4.57 -16.98 9.53
C ASP A 57 5.72 -16.62 10.50
N GLY A 58 5.98 -17.51 11.47
CA GLY A 58 6.94 -17.26 12.53
C GLY A 58 6.49 -16.12 13.44
N ASP A 59 7.26 -15.03 13.47
CA ASP A 59 6.98 -13.80 14.23
C ASP A 59 6.18 -12.77 13.42
N LYS A 60 5.77 -13.09 12.18
CA LYS A 60 5.02 -12.19 11.31
C LYS A 60 3.54 -12.50 11.36
N VAL A 61 2.72 -11.45 11.39
CA VAL A 61 1.26 -11.56 11.46
C VAL A 61 0.62 -10.58 10.48
N ALA A 62 -0.43 -11.01 9.77
CA ALA A 62 -1.31 -10.13 9.02
C ALA A 62 -2.76 -10.54 9.26
N SER A 63 -3.63 -9.56 9.49
CA SER A 63 -5.02 -9.78 9.86
C SER A 63 -5.96 -8.81 9.15
N LEU A 64 -7.17 -9.28 8.83
CA LEU A 64 -8.31 -8.49 8.40
C LEU A 64 -9.44 -8.71 9.40
N LYS A 65 -10.15 -7.65 9.78
CA LYS A 65 -11.35 -7.73 10.63
C LYS A 65 -12.45 -6.76 10.18
N PRO A 66 -13.71 -6.99 10.57
CA PRO A 66 -14.81 -6.08 10.28
C PRO A 66 -14.55 -4.67 10.82
N HIS A 67 -14.81 -3.66 10.01
CA HIS A 67 -14.69 -2.25 10.37
C HIS A 67 -15.59 -1.40 9.45
N SER A 68 -16.11 -0.30 9.98
CA SER A 68 -16.99 0.64 9.26
C SER A 68 -16.19 1.68 8.48
N GLY A 69 -15.31 1.23 7.60
CA GLY A 69 -14.34 2.05 6.88
C GLY A 69 -13.24 1.19 6.29
N PHE A 70 -12.18 1.83 5.78
CA PHE A 70 -10.93 1.13 5.49
C PHE A 70 -9.83 1.68 6.37
N LYS A 71 -9.30 0.85 7.27
CA LYS A 71 -8.24 1.25 8.19
C LYS A 71 -7.05 0.33 8.02
N LEU A 72 -5.84 0.88 8.06
CA LEU A 72 -4.61 0.10 7.99
C LEU A 72 -3.71 0.45 9.17
N SER A 73 -3.21 -0.58 9.83
CA SER A 73 -2.18 -0.44 10.87
C SER A 73 -1.02 -1.35 10.54
N PHE A 74 0.20 -0.82 10.57
CA PHE A 74 1.39 -1.58 10.26
C PHE A 74 2.46 -1.32 11.31
N THR A 75 3.10 -2.39 11.75
CA THR A 75 4.26 -2.36 12.64
C THR A 75 5.43 -3.06 11.97
N ILE A 76 6.53 -2.34 11.79
CA ILE A 76 7.85 -2.90 11.49
C ILE A 76 8.60 -3.16 12.80
N ASP A 77 9.68 -3.93 12.73
CA ASP A 77 10.52 -4.25 13.88
C ASP A 77 11.94 -4.48 13.40
N PHE A 78 12.65 -3.37 13.20
CA PHE A 78 14.05 -3.34 12.78
C PHE A 78 14.93 -2.94 13.94
N ASP A 79 15.83 -3.82 14.34
CA ASP A 79 16.93 -3.49 15.24
C ASP A 79 17.98 -2.67 14.48
N HIS A 80 17.78 -1.34 14.41
CA HIS A 80 18.63 -0.44 13.66
C HIS A 80 18.75 0.95 14.32
N PRO A 81 19.97 1.50 14.52
CA PRO A 81 20.16 2.78 15.22
C PRO A 81 19.44 3.99 14.60
N ALA A 82 19.24 3.97 13.28
CA ALA A 82 18.52 5.03 12.56
C ALA A 82 16.99 4.90 12.59
N ILE A 83 16.44 3.83 13.18
CA ILE A 83 15.01 3.54 13.22
C ILE A 83 14.59 3.48 14.69
N GLY A 84 14.10 4.59 15.22
CA GLY A 84 13.61 4.65 16.60
C GLY A 84 12.34 3.83 16.81
N GLU A 85 12.10 3.35 18.03
CA GLU A 85 10.89 2.61 18.38
C GLU A 85 9.60 3.41 18.10
N ASP A 86 9.67 4.74 18.22
CA ASP A 86 8.54 5.66 18.04
C ASP A 86 8.12 5.88 16.57
N VAL A 87 8.87 5.31 15.62
CA VAL A 87 8.57 5.39 14.17
C VAL A 87 8.31 4.04 13.52
N GLN A 88 8.24 2.97 14.31
CA GLN A 88 8.04 1.62 13.79
C GLN A 88 6.56 1.23 13.63
N SER A 89 5.63 2.03 14.12
CA SER A 89 4.19 1.75 14.00
C SER A 89 3.44 2.96 13.47
N THR A 90 2.52 2.72 12.55
CA THR A 90 1.62 3.76 12.04
C THR A 90 0.23 3.19 11.79
N SER A 91 -0.79 4.04 11.87
CA SER A 91 -2.19 3.69 11.61
C SER A 91 -2.84 4.80 10.78
N VAL A 92 -3.56 4.41 9.75
CA VAL A 92 -4.17 5.31 8.77
C VAL A 92 -5.61 4.90 8.54
N ASP A 93 -6.54 5.83 8.80
CA ASP A 93 -7.92 5.73 8.30
C ASP A 93 -7.92 6.19 6.84
N PHE A 94 -8.14 5.25 5.94
CA PHE A 94 -7.92 5.47 4.52
C PHE A 94 -9.02 6.34 3.91
N SER A 95 -8.55 7.38 3.23
CA SER A 95 -9.28 8.16 2.24
C SER A 95 -8.31 8.54 1.14
N THR A 96 -8.81 8.92 -0.04
CA THR A 96 -7.92 9.42 -1.11
C THR A 96 -7.08 10.62 -0.64
N THR A 97 -7.66 11.51 0.18
CA THR A 97 -6.94 12.65 0.76
C THR A 97 -5.81 12.21 1.70
N ALA A 98 -6.09 11.27 2.62
CA ALA A 98 -5.07 10.74 3.52
C ALA A 98 -3.97 10.03 2.72
N PHE A 99 -4.33 9.18 1.75
CA PHE A 99 -3.37 8.49 0.90
C PHE A 99 -2.41 9.45 0.19
N ILE A 100 -2.93 10.51 -0.44
CA ILE A 100 -2.12 11.48 -1.19
C ILE A 100 -1.20 12.30 -0.26
N LYS A 101 -1.70 12.73 0.89
CA LYS A 101 -0.92 13.58 1.80
C LYS A 101 0.11 12.79 2.60
N GLU A 102 -0.26 11.60 3.04
CA GLU A 102 0.41 10.90 4.13
C GLU A 102 1.17 9.65 3.69
N ILE A 103 0.83 9.06 2.54
CA ILE A 103 1.33 7.71 2.18
C ILE A 103 2.03 7.68 0.83
N CYS A 104 1.46 8.30 -0.22
CA CYS A 104 1.91 8.07 -1.59
C CYS A 104 3.37 8.46 -1.86
N ARG A 105 3.95 9.37 -1.07
CA ARG A 105 5.34 9.84 -1.23
C ARG A 105 6.37 8.99 -0.49
N ALA A 106 5.95 8.01 0.32
CA ALA A 106 6.87 7.17 1.09
C ALA A 106 7.64 6.22 0.15
N ARG A 107 8.96 6.36 0.11
CA ARG A 107 9.83 5.60 -0.80
C ARG A 107 10.17 4.23 -0.26
N THR A 108 10.46 3.32 -1.18
CA THR A 108 11.05 2.02 -0.86
C THR A 108 12.40 2.19 -0.21
N PHE A 109 12.87 1.16 0.48
CA PHE A 109 14.11 1.23 1.25
C PHE A 109 14.89 -0.09 1.23
N GLY A 110 16.20 0.02 1.42
CA GLY A 110 17.09 -1.12 1.52
C GLY A 110 18.33 -0.82 2.36
N PHE A 111 18.99 -1.88 2.82
CA PHE A 111 20.22 -1.76 3.59
C PHE A 111 21.44 -1.98 2.69
N MET A 112 22.50 -1.19 2.91
CA MET A 112 23.75 -1.25 2.18
C MET A 112 24.40 -2.64 2.28
N LYS A 113 24.27 -3.30 3.44
CA LYS A 113 24.76 -4.67 3.68
C LYS A 113 24.15 -5.71 2.73
N ASP A 114 22.94 -5.48 2.23
CA ASP A 114 22.21 -6.43 1.36
C ASP A 114 22.49 -6.20 -0.13
N ILE A 115 23.15 -5.09 -0.50
CA ILE A 115 23.38 -4.72 -1.91
C ILE A 115 24.21 -5.76 -2.66
N GLU A 116 25.26 -6.31 -2.05
CA GLU A 116 26.10 -7.33 -2.70
C GLU A 116 25.31 -8.64 -2.93
N TYR A 117 24.42 -9.00 -2.00
CA TYR A 117 23.49 -10.10 -2.19
C TYR A 117 22.55 -9.82 -3.36
N PHE A 118 21.95 -8.62 -3.43
CA PHE A 118 21.07 -8.27 -4.54
C PHE A 118 21.78 -8.31 -5.89
N LYS A 119 22.97 -7.70 -6.00
CA LYS A 119 23.76 -7.71 -7.24
C LYS A 119 24.08 -9.13 -7.71
N THR A 120 24.52 -10.00 -6.80
CA THR A 120 24.90 -11.39 -7.13
C THR A 120 23.70 -12.22 -7.61
N ASN A 121 22.48 -11.87 -7.16
CA ASN A 121 21.24 -12.55 -7.53
C ASN A 121 20.45 -11.83 -8.64
N ASN A 122 21.05 -10.85 -9.33
CA ASN A 122 20.40 -10.03 -10.36
C ASN A 122 19.15 -9.26 -9.86
N LEU A 123 19.10 -8.93 -8.57
CA LEU A 123 18.05 -8.13 -7.93
C LEU A 123 18.50 -6.65 -7.80
N ALA A 124 17.53 -5.74 -7.68
CA ALA A 124 17.75 -4.31 -7.42
C ALA A 124 18.73 -3.60 -8.39
N ARG A 125 18.86 -4.07 -9.64
CA ARG A 125 19.85 -3.57 -10.62
C ARG A 125 19.65 -2.11 -11.02
N GLY A 126 18.41 -1.61 -10.91
CA GLY A 126 18.06 -0.21 -11.17
C GLY A 126 17.93 0.63 -9.90
N ALA A 127 18.14 0.05 -8.71
CA ALA A 127 17.99 0.77 -7.45
C ALA A 127 19.19 1.70 -7.21
N ASN A 128 18.90 2.93 -6.79
CA ASN A 128 19.87 3.97 -6.44
C ASN A 128 19.27 4.92 -5.40
N MET A 129 20.04 5.92 -4.95
CA MET A 129 19.57 6.86 -3.91
C MET A 129 18.50 7.86 -4.39
N GLU A 130 18.25 7.96 -5.70
CA GLU A 130 17.16 8.77 -6.27
C GLU A 130 15.81 8.04 -6.20
N ASN A 131 15.82 6.70 -6.16
CA ASN A 131 14.61 5.87 -6.17
C ASN A 131 14.47 4.91 -4.98
N ALA A 132 15.35 5.00 -3.99
CA ALA A 132 15.24 4.27 -2.73
C ALA A 132 15.89 5.02 -1.58
N VAL A 133 15.34 4.84 -0.37
CA VAL A 133 16.02 5.19 0.88
C VAL A 133 17.05 4.11 1.17
N VAL A 134 18.31 4.51 1.34
CA VAL A 134 19.41 3.57 1.61
C VAL A 134 19.92 3.80 3.01
N LEU A 135 20.02 2.72 3.80
CA LEU A 135 20.57 2.74 5.16
C LEU A 135 21.90 1.99 5.19
N ASP A 136 22.93 2.55 5.83
CA ASP A 136 24.10 1.77 6.24
C ASP A 136 23.84 1.06 7.59
N GLU A 137 24.85 0.74 8.39
CA GLU A 137 24.66 0.12 9.71
C GLU A 137 24.24 1.13 10.81
N TYR A 138 24.28 2.43 10.52
CA TYR A 138 24.17 3.49 11.52
C TYR A 138 23.16 4.59 11.15
N ARG A 139 22.97 4.89 9.86
CA ARG A 139 22.24 6.07 9.38
C ARG A 139 21.63 5.90 7.99
N VAL A 140 20.74 6.83 7.65
CA VAL A 140 20.26 7.05 6.28
C VAL A 140 21.35 7.73 5.45
N LEU A 141 21.58 7.26 4.23
CA LEU A 141 22.62 7.75 3.32
C LEU A 141 22.14 8.83 2.35
N ASN A 142 20.84 8.93 2.08
CA ASN A 142 20.29 9.95 1.19
C ASN A 142 20.58 11.35 1.75
N GLU A 143 21.20 12.24 0.96
CA GLU A 143 21.60 13.59 1.39
C GLU A 143 20.40 14.45 1.85
N GLU A 144 19.26 14.32 1.17
CA GLU A 144 18.01 15.00 1.52
C GLU A 144 17.27 14.36 2.71
N GLY A 145 17.75 13.21 3.19
CA GLY A 145 17.14 12.46 4.28
C GLY A 145 15.80 11.81 3.92
N LEU A 146 14.94 11.66 4.94
CA LEU A 146 13.61 11.06 4.81
C LEU A 146 12.56 12.13 4.50
N ARG A 147 11.56 11.76 3.70
CA ARG A 147 10.37 12.59 3.42
C ARG A 147 9.41 12.65 4.61
N TYR A 148 9.41 11.60 5.42
CA TYR A 148 8.64 11.46 6.65
C TYR A 148 9.53 10.88 7.75
N ARG A 149 9.27 11.23 9.01
CA ARG A 149 10.03 10.66 10.13
C ARG A 149 9.85 9.14 10.23
N ASP A 150 8.68 8.66 9.85
CA ASP A 150 8.21 7.27 9.81
C ASP A 150 8.08 6.74 8.36
N GLU A 151 8.93 7.22 7.43
CA GLU A 151 8.84 6.89 6.00
C GLU A 151 8.87 5.37 5.72
N LEU A 152 9.68 4.60 6.45
CA LEU A 152 9.83 3.16 6.26
C LEU A 152 8.53 2.40 6.55
N VAL A 153 7.86 2.69 7.68
CA VAL A 153 6.58 2.03 8.01
C VAL A 153 5.44 2.54 7.12
N ARG A 154 5.46 3.81 6.72
CA ARG A 154 4.51 4.35 5.72
C ARG A 154 4.64 3.66 4.37
N HIS A 155 5.87 3.34 3.96
CA HIS A 155 6.08 2.56 2.73
C HIS A 155 5.52 1.14 2.88
N LYS A 156 5.60 0.52 4.06
CA LYS A 156 4.95 -0.78 4.29
C LYS A 156 3.42 -0.72 4.28
N VAL A 157 2.84 0.40 4.71
CA VAL A 157 1.41 0.67 4.48
C VAL A 157 1.11 0.83 2.98
N LEU A 158 1.96 1.54 2.22
CA LEU A 158 1.83 1.69 0.77
C LEU A 158 1.89 0.33 0.05
N ASP A 159 2.85 -0.52 0.41
CA ASP A 159 2.96 -1.91 -0.07
C ASP A 159 1.67 -2.68 0.20
N ALA A 160 1.18 -2.64 1.45
CA ALA A 160 -0.04 -3.35 1.85
C ALA A 160 -1.27 -2.87 1.09
N ILE A 161 -1.43 -1.55 0.85
CA ILE A 161 -2.54 -1.01 0.04
C ILE A 161 -2.48 -1.59 -1.38
N GLY A 162 -1.29 -1.69 -1.97
CA GLY A 162 -1.07 -2.29 -3.28
C GLY A 162 -1.40 -3.79 -3.30
N ASP A 163 -0.83 -4.55 -2.37
CA ASP A 163 -1.02 -6.00 -2.26
C ASP A 163 -2.50 -6.34 -2.06
N LEU A 164 -3.19 -5.66 -1.14
CA LEU A 164 -4.61 -5.89 -0.87
C LEU A 164 -5.50 -5.60 -2.08
N TYR A 165 -5.08 -4.69 -2.97
CA TYR A 165 -5.81 -4.36 -4.19
C TYR A 165 -5.73 -5.44 -5.26
N LEU A 166 -4.90 -6.48 -5.07
CA LEU A 166 -4.92 -7.68 -5.90
C LEU A 166 -6.24 -8.46 -5.81
N LEU A 167 -7.09 -8.16 -4.82
CA LEU A 167 -8.48 -8.63 -4.78
C LEU A 167 -9.36 -8.02 -5.90
N GLY A 168 -8.88 -6.99 -6.59
CA GLY A 168 -9.59 -6.31 -7.68
C GLY A 168 -10.66 -5.31 -7.22
N HIS A 169 -10.88 -5.16 -5.92
CA HIS A 169 -11.89 -4.28 -5.36
C HIS A 169 -11.38 -3.58 -4.10
N SER A 170 -11.92 -2.41 -3.81
CA SER A 170 -11.63 -1.70 -2.56
C SER A 170 -12.24 -2.43 -1.36
N LEU A 171 -11.50 -2.48 -0.26
CA LEU A 171 -11.86 -3.20 0.96
C LEU A 171 -12.57 -2.30 1.97
N ILE A 172 -13.60 -2.81 2.62
CA ILE A 172 -14.22 -2.25 3.83
C ILE A 172 -13.89 -3.21 4.97
N GLY A 173 -13.01 -2.77 5.87
CA GLY A 173 -12.42 -3.57 6.93
C GLY A 173 -11.19 -2.88 7.53
N GLU A 174 -10.65 -3.46 8.59
CA GLU A 174 -9.38 -3.03 9.17
C GLU A 174 -8.33 -4.09 8.89
N TYR A 175 -7.22 -3.67 8.29
CA TYR A 175 -6.02 -4.46 8.09
C TYR A 175 -5.00 -4.12 9.19
N THR A 176 -4.46 -5.13 9.86
CA THR A 176 -3.39 -4.98 10.84
C THR A 176 -2.26 -5.94 10.52
N ALA A 177 -1.03 -5.44 10.51
CA ALA A 177 0.15 -6.25 10.25
C ALA A 177 1.30 -5.94 11.20
N HIS A 178 2.01 -7.00 11.57
CA HIS A 178 3.27 -6.96 12.30
C HIS A 178 4.31 -7.73 11.49
N LYS A 179 5.37 -7.04 11.06
CA LYS A 179 6.49 -7.60 10.26
C LYS A 179 6.04 -8.31 8.97
N SER A 180 4.84 -7.98 8.46
CA SER A 180 4.33 -8.55 7.23
C SER A 180 5.14 -8.10 6.00
N GLY A 181 4.95 -8.79 4.90
CA GLY A 181 5.45 -8.43 3.58
C GLY A 181 4.60 -9.08 2.49
N HIS A 182 4.97 -8.91 1.22
CA HIS A 182 4.15 -9.33 0.07
C HIS A 182 3.67 -10.79 0.15
N ALA A 183 4.53 -11.72 0.56
CA ALA A 183 4.17 -13.13 0.68
C ALA A 183 3.06 -13.39 1.73
N LEU A 184 3.16 -12.78 2.91
CA LEU A 184 2.16 -12.96 3.97
C LEU A 184 0.87 -12.21 3.64
N ASN A 185 0.96 -11.04 2.99
CA ASN A 185 -0.20 -10.32 2.48
C ASN A 185 -0.96 -11.17 1.44
N ASN A 186 -0.26 -11.76 0.48
CA ASN A 186 -0.88 -12.63 -0.52
C ASN A 186 -1.50 -13.89 0.13
N LYS A 187 -0.82 -14.51 1.11
CA LYS A 187 -1.38 -15.63 1.88
C LYS A 187 -2.69 -15.24 2.57
N LEU A 188 -2.76 -14.04 3.16
CA LEU A 188 -3.99 -13.52 3.78
C LEU A 188 -5.12 -13.40 2.75
N LEU A 189 -4.83 -12.88 1.56
CA LEU A 189 -5.83 -12.75 0.49
C LEU A 189 -6.37 -14.10 0.03
N HIS A 190 -5.49 -15.10 -0.14
CA HIS A 190 -5.93 -16.45 -0.47
C HIS A 190 -6.85 -17.04 0.61
N GLN A 191 -6.47 -16.90 1.88
CA GLN A 191 -7.29 -17.40 2.99
C GLN A 191 -8.64 -16.67 3.09
N LEU A 192 -8.69 -15.36 2.78
CA LEU A 192 -9.93 -14.59 2.69
C LEU A 192 -10.85 -15.15 1.59
N LEU A 193 -10.31 -15.39 0.39
CA LEU A 193 -11.09 -15.90 -0.74
C LEU A 193 -11.61 -17.32 -0.52
N GLU A 194 -10.88 -18.15 0.23
CA GLU A 194 -11.30 -19.50 0.62
C GLU A 194 -12.47 -19.47 1.63
N GLN A 195 -12.47 -18.50 2.55
CA GLN A 195 -13.52 -18.32 3.56
C GLN A 195 -14.65 -17.43 3.04
N LYS A 196 -15.49 -17.99 2.16
CA LYS A 196 -16.60 -17.28 1.50
C LYS A 196 -17.63 -16.65 2.44
N ASP A 197 -17.70 -17.08 3.70
CA ASP A 197 -18.59 -16.54 4.73
C ASP A 197 -17.94 -15.43 5.58
N ALA A 198 -16.67 -15.10 5.31
CA ALA A 198 -15.92 -14.05 5.99
C ALA A 198 -15.94 -12.71 5.24
N TRP A 199 -16.51 -12.66 4.02
CA TRP A 199 -16.64 -11.44 3.23
C TRP A 199 -17.84 -11.48 2.29
N GLU A 200 -18.23 -10.32 1.78
CA GLU A 200 -19.24 -10.20 0.72
C GLU A 200 -18.94 -9.01 -0.19
N TYR A 201 -19.53 -9.03 -1.39
CA TYR A 201 -19.57 -7.84 -2.24
C TYR A 201 -20.69 -6.90 -1.78
N VAL A 202 -20.38 -5.62 -1.69
CA VAL A 202 -21.37 -4.57 -1.48
C VAL A 202 -21.27 -3.48 -2.53
N VAL A 203 -22.41 -2.89 -2.85
CA VAL A 203 -22.55 -1.71 -3.71
C VAL A 203 -23.36 -0.68 -2.93
N TYR A 204 -23.11 0.60 -3.22
CA TYR A 204 -23.86 1.71 -2.66
C TYR A 204 -24.57 2.40 -3.82
N GLU A 205 -25.88 2.20 -3.91
CA GLU A 205 -26.70 2.62 -5.05
C GLU A 205 -27.14 4.08 -4.95
N ASP A 206 -27.26 4.59 -3.72
CA ASP A 206 -27.73 5.93 -3.44
C ASP A 206 -26.55 6.86 -3.13
N LYS A 207 -26.50 8.03 -3.77
CA LYS A 207 -25.50 9.07 -3.49
C LYS A 207 -25.64 9.61 -2.05
N GLU A 208 -26.81 9.46 -1.42
CA GLU A 208 -27.04 9.82 -0.02
C GLU A 208 -26.56 8.75 0.97
N GLN A 209 -26.32 7.51 0.53
CA GLN A 209 -25.73 6.49 1.39
C GLN A 209 -24.27 6.87 1.68
N ALA A 210 -23.94 6.99 2.96
CA ALA A 210 -22.57 7.23 3.39
C ALA A 210 -21.69 6.03 3.00
N VAL A 211 -20.97 6.16 1.88
CA VAL A 211 -19.88 5.24 1.52
C VAL A 211 -18.82 5.39 2.61
N PRO A 212 -18.43 4.31 3.30
CA PRO A 212 -17.53 4.39 4.46
C PRO A 212 -16.07 4.69 4.06
N ILE A 213 -15.81 4.86 2.76
CA ILE A 213 -14.52 5.23 2.18
C ILE A 213 -14.76 6.44 1.29
N SER A 214 -14.05 7.55 1.57
CA SER A 214 -14.14 8.77 0.78
C SER A 214 -13.07 8.80 -0.32
N TYR A 215 -13.53 8.85 -1.56
CA TYR A 215 -12.71 9.19 -2.72
C TYR A 215 -12.85 10.69 -3.02
N VAL A 216 -11.81 11.32 -3.55
CA VAL A 216 -11.89 12.72 -4.01
C VAL A 216 -12.67 12.73 -5.32
N GLU A 217 -13.52 13.74 -5.52
CA GLU A 217 -14.26 13.90 -6.77
C GLU A 217 -13.29 13.97 -7.96
N PRO A 218 -13.60 13.31 -9.08
CA PRO A 218 -12.80 13.42 -10.28
C PRO A 218 -12.73 14.88 -10.74
N ILE A 219 -11.52 15.36 -11.04
CA ILE A 219 -11.35 16.60 -11.78
C ILE A 219 -11.74 16.27 -13.22
N ALA A 220 -12.92 16.71 -13.65
CA ALA A 220 -13.37 16.53 -15.02
C ALA A 220 -12.34 17.16 -15.98
N VAL A 221 -11.80 16.35 -16.90
CA VAL A 221 -11.00 16.84 -18.00
C VAL A 221 -11.98 17.28 -19.08
N GLY A 222 -12.10 18.60 -19.29
CA GLY A 222 -12.93 19.21 -20.32
C GLY A 222 -12.29 19.17 -21.70
#